data_AF-A0A8H5T8H1-F1
#
_entry.id   AF-A0A8H5T8H1-F1
#
_cell.length_a   1.000
_cell.length_b   1.000
_cell.length_c   1.000
_cell.angle_alpha   90.00
_cell.angle_beta   90.00
_cell.angle_gamma   90.00
#
_symmetry.space_group_name_H-M   'P 1'
#
loop_
_entity.id
_entity.type
_entity.pdbx_description
1 polymer ?
#
loop_
_entity_poly.entity_id
_entity_poly.type
_entity_poly.pdbx_seq_one_letter_code
_entity_poly.pdbx_strand_id
1 'polypeptide(L)'
;MSSQRDNFDPANVPRPEKLGERRGYINQYIQRFHSDLVPQIEEMRKEALLFMCPVYHNRGMIDVPAVYFEYTIDKTLWRNIFLHLGEQAPAWPWNEGPKDYDMSSGMSAAYREWRIEKGFPVIMPQADQQRACDLELQLCTAQQEIERLNLHLQDVKTLQQELKEALQGRLNDQDALLRSKDQEIQRLRIDGSGESRQRLSSAHFHNARLHEKLVVTETGVTAQRRELKTANSRITHLENLLAESPSKVQALEIELAKANTRASNAEDNNRYLEGQLRDANTRLAGGQSQLPGQEPTIRIPEGPLGELARMYAVLAREVTDLPILPQGLASFDLEPTAAEVAPLLFRLGAKGNLRSFLAACPSGWHCLENVVDGITKPGDDCRDHKGDCVFVRVVNGADGAVLDFSGSEE
;
A
#
# COMPACT_ATOMS: atom_id res chain seq x y z
N MET A 1 1.59 22.05 -34.40
CA MET A 1 2.55 21.06 -33.89
C MET A 1 3.94 21.48 -34.35
N SER A 2 4.64 22.25 -33.52
CA SER A 2 5.99 22.74 -33.85
C SER A 2 6.98 21.59 -33.81
N SER A 3 7.52 21.29 -34.99
CA SER A 3 8.65 20.40 -35.22
C SER A 3 9.90 20.99 -34.53
N GLN A 4 10.07 20.74 -33.24
CA GLN A 4 11.41 20.65 -32.64
C GLN A 4 12.08 19.42 -33.27
N ARG A 5 12.58 19.57 -34.50
CA ARG A 5 13.72 18.77 -34.95
C ARG A 5 14.91 19.35 -34.19
N ASP A 6 15.05 18.90 -32.95
CA ASP A 6 16.26 19.11 -32.18
C ASP A 6 17.44 18.70 -33.06
N ASN A 7 18.47 19.55 -33.06
CA ASN A 7 19.68 19.34 -33.81
C ASN A 7 20.40 18.13 -33.22
N PHE A 8 20.10 16.93 -33.71
CA PHE A 8 20.74 15.70 -33.25
C PHE A 8 22.23 15.76 -33.59
N ASP A 9 23.06 15.90 -32.56
CA ASP A 9 24.52 15.88 -32.67
C ASP A 9 25.03 14.49 -32.22
N PRO A 10 25.54 13.65 -33.13
CA PRO A 10 26.08 12.33 -32.79
C PRO A 10 27.34 12.40 -31.92
N ALA A 11 27.98 13.57 -31.76
CA ALA A 11 29.10 13.75 -30.83
C ALA A 11 28.62 13.95 -29.38
N ASN A 12 27.37 14.36 -29.17
CA ASN A 12 26.80 14.61 -27.85
C ASN A 12 26.20 13.32 -27.24
N VAL A 13 27.06 12.35 -26.96
CA VAL A 13 26.69 11.06 -26.40
C VAL A 13 26.33 11.23 -24.91
N PRO A 14 25.12 10.84 -24.45
CA PRO A 14 24.72 11.00 -23.05
C PRO A 14 25.48 10.05 -22.13
N ARG A 15 25.34 10.22 -20.81
CA ARG A 15 25.99 9.33 -19.84
C ARG A 15 25.47 7.89 -19.94
N PRO A 16 26.34 6.87 -19.89
CA PRO A 16 25.94 5.48 -20.07
C PRO A 16 25.05 4.95 -18.95
N GLU A 17 24.96 5.59 -17.78
CA GLU A 17 24.09 5.16 -16.67
C GLU A 17 22.63 5.62 -16.84
N LYS A 18 22.40 6.64 -17.68
CA LYS A 18 21.09 7.27 -17.86
C LYS A 18 20.26 6.51 -18.90
N LEU A 19 19.53 5.49 -18.45
CA LEU A 19 18.73 4.60 -19.31
C LEU A 19 17.86 5.33 -20.35
N GLY A 20 17.07 6.32 -19.89
CA GLY A 20 16.17 7.08 -20.76
C GLY A 20 16.91 7.87 -21.83
N GLU A 21 17.96 8.59 -21.45
CA GLU A 21 18.79 9.38 -22.37
C GLU A 21 19.51 8.46 -23.38
N ARG A 22 20.05 7.33 -22.91
CA ARG A 22 20.75 6.34 -23.74
C ARG A 22 19.82 5.76 -24.81
N ARG A 23 18.61 5.33 -24.43
CA ARG A 23 17.62 4.83 -25.38
C ARG A 23 17.10 5.92 -26.31
N GLY A 24 16.93 7.14 -25.80
CA GLY A 24 16.62 8.32 -26.61
C GLY A 24 17.66 8.56 -27.71
N TYR A 25 18.95 8.54 -27.35
CA TYR A 25 20.05 8.68 -28.29
C TYR A 25 20.05 7.57 -29.34
N ILE A 26 19.92 6.30 -28.94
CA ILE A 26 19.88 5.15 -29.86
C ILE A 26 18.74 5.32 -30.86
N ASN A 27 17.54 5.64 -30.38
CA ASN A 27 16.37 5.83 -31.22
C ASN A 27 16.55 6.99 -32.20
N GLN A 28 17.07 8.15 -31.75
CA GLN A 28 17.32 9.31 -32.60
C GLN A 28 18.40 9.04 -33.65
N TYR A 29 19.48 8.34 -33.27
CA TYR A 29 20.55 7.95 -34.19
C TYR A 29 20.01 7.07 -35.32
N ILE A 30 19.30 6.00 -34.95
CA ILE A 30 18.71 5.07 -35.93
C ILE A 30 17.68 5.82 -36.79
N GLN A 31 16.80 6.61 -36.19
CA GLN A 31 15.83 7.39 -36.95
C GLN A 31 16.47 8.36 -37.95
N ARG A 32 17.63 8.94 -37.62
CA ARG A 32 18.30 9.93 -38.46
C ARG A 32 19.13 9.32 -39.59
N PHE A 33 19.85 8.24 -39.31
CA PHE A 33 20.82 7.66 -40.24
C PHE A 33 20.37 6.33 -40.86
N HIS A 34 19.42 5.64 -40.23
CA HIS A 34 18.96 4.30 -40.60
C HIS A 34 17.45 4.14 -40.34
N SER A 35 16.65 5.07 -40.88
CA SER A 35 15.21 5.16 -40.57
C SER A 35 14.41 3.90 -40.90
N ASP A 36 14.91 3.09 -41.83
CA ASP A 36 14.39 1.78 -42.22
C ASP A 36 14.51 0.72 -41.12
N LEU A 37 15.44 0.89 -40.18
CA LEU A 37 15.64 -0.02 -39.04
C LEU A 37 14.78 0.32 -37.83
N VAL A 38 14.13 1.50 -37.78
CA VAL A 38 13.30 1.93 -36.64
C VAL A 38 12.24 0.90 -36.23
N PRO A 39 11.49 0.25 -37.15
CA PRO A 39 10.49 -0.76 -36.78
C PRO A 39 11.09 -2.01 -36.11
N GLN A 40 12.39 -2.26 -36.25
CA GLN A 40 13.08 -3.45 -35.73
C GLN A 40 13.60 -3.25 -34.31
N ILE A 41 13.66 -2.01 -33.80
CA ILE A 41 14.28 -1.68 -32.51
C ILE A 41 13.69 -2.50 -31.36
N GLU A 42 12.36 -2.56 -31.25
CA GLU A 42 11.71 -3.28 -30.15
C GLU A 42 11.92 -4.80 -30.24
N GLU A 43 11.91 -5.37 -31.45
CA GLU A 43 12.14 -6.80 -31.63
C GLU A 43 13.60 -7.17 -31.32
N MET A 44 14.56 -6.38 -31.81
CA MET A 44 15.98 -6.55 -31.49
C MET A 44 16.26 -6.38 -30.00
N ARG A 45 15.48 -5.56 -29.28
CA ARG A 45 15.58 -5.43 -27.82
C ARG A 45 15.13 -6.70 -27.11
N LYS A 46 14.02 -7.29 -27.54
CA LYS A 46 13.53 -8.56 -26.99
C LYS A 46 14.52 -9.68 -27.26
N GLU A 47 15.07 -9.77 -28.47
CA GLU A 47 16.09 -10.75 -28.80
C GLU A 47 17.35 -10.57 -27.94
N ALA A 48 17.80 -9.33 -27.73
CA ALA A 48 18.91 -9.03 -26.84
C ALA A 48 18.64 -9.48 -25.39
N LEU A 49 17.41 -9.30 -24.89
CA LEU A 49 17.00 -9.78 -23.56
C LEU A 49 17.02 -11.31 -23.49
N LEU A 50 16.43 -11.99 -24.47
CA LEU A 50 16.41 -13.46 -24.56
C LEU A 50 17.82 -14.05 -24.67
N PHE A 51 18.76 -13.33 -25.29
CA PHE A 51 20.14 -13.74 -25.38
C PHE A 51 20.92 -13.50 -24.08
N MET A 52 20.75 -12.32 -23.47
CA MET A 52 21.57 -11.92 -22.31
C MET A 52 21.14 -12.60 -21.01
N CYS A 53 19.84 -12.85 -20.79
CA CYS A 53 19.38 -13.49 -19.56
C CYS A 53 20.04 -14.87 -19.32
N PRO A 54 20.09 -15.81 -20.29
CA PRO A 54 20.84 -17.06 -20.16
C PRO A 54 22.32 -16.84 -19.86
N VAL A 55 22.97 -15.83 -20.45
CA VAL A 55 24.39 -15.54 -20.21
C VAL A 55 24.64 -15.21 -18.73
N TYR A 56 23.80 -14.35 -18.13
CA TYR A 56 23.92 -14.02 -16.70
C TYR A 56 23.59 -15.22 -15.81
N HIS A 57 22.58 -16.00 -16.17
CA HIS A 57 22.23 -17.22 -15.44
C HIS A 57 23.37 -18.24 -15.42
N ASN A 58 23.98 -18.51 -16.58
CA ASN A 58 25.09 -19.44 -16.73
C ASN A 58 26.35 -18.99 -15.99
N ARG A 59 26.46 -17.69 -15.65
CA ARG A 59 27.51 -17.14 -14.78
C ARG A 59 27.20 -17.27 -13.30
N GLY A 60 26.07 -17.87 -12.92
CA GLY A 60 25.65 -18.03 -11.54
C GLY A 60 25.12 -16.76 -10.88
N MET A 61 24.81 -15.71 -11.66
CA MET A 61 24.24 -14.48 -11.10
C MET A 61 22.78 -14.71 -10.72
N ILE A 62 22.43 -14.44 -9.47
CA ILE A 62 21.04 -14.56 -8.98
C ILE A 62 20.27 -13.27 -9.25
N ASP A 63 20.92 -12.13 -9.01
CA ASP A 63 20.45 -10.79 -9.35
C ASP A 63 21.54 -10.04 -10.12
N VAL A 64 21.13 -9.04 -10.90
CA VAL A 64 22.03 -8.17 -11.66
C VAL A 64 21.59 -6.73 -11.47
N PRO A 65 22.50 -5.77 -11.21
CA PRO A 65 22.12 -4.37 -11.08
C PRO A 65 21.45 -3.84 -12.35
N ALA A 66 20.36 -3.09 -12.19
CA ALA A 66 19.50 -2.66 -13.30
C ALA A 66 20.26 -1.84 -14.34
N VAL A 67 21.10 -0.89 -13.89
CA VAL A 67 21.83 0.01 -14.78
C VAL A 67 22.77 -0.76 -15.70
N TYR A 68 23.54 -1.68 -15.14
CA TYR A 68 24.48 -2.52 -15.89
C TYR A 68 23.75 -3.47 -16.83
N PHE A 69 22.71 -4.15 -16.35
CA PHE A 69 21.93 -5.08 -17.15
C PHE A 69 21.34 -4.39 -18.38
N GLU A 70 20.61 -3.30 -18.20
CA GLU A 70 19.99 -2.56 -19.31
C GLU A 70 21.03 -2.01 -20.29
N TYR A 71 22.20 -1.59 -19.82
CA TYR A 71 23.29 -1.16 -20.70
C TYR A 71 23.78 -2.32 -21.58
N THR A 72 23.92 -3.53 -21.02
CA THR A 72 24.29 -4.71 -21.82
C THR A 72 23.23 -5.14 -22.81
N ILE A 73 21.94 -4.95 -22.49
CA ILE A 73 20.84 -5.14 -23.44
C ILE A 73 20.96 -4.15 -24.59
N ASP A 74 21.08 -2.85 -24.29
CA ASP A 74 21.15 -1.81 -25.33
C ASP A 74 22.40 -1.97 -26.22
N LYS A 75 23.54 -2.38 -25.65
CA LYS A 75 24.76 -2.69 -26.41
C LYS A 75 24.59 -3.91 -27.32
N THR A 76 23.88 -4.93 -26.85
CA THR A 76 23.58 -6.14 -27.63
C THR A 76 22.60 -5.83 -28.76
N LEU A 77 21.56 -5.04 -28.47
CA LEU A 77 20.64 -4.50 -29.47
C LEU A 77 21.40 -3.74 -30.57
N TRP A 78 22.32 -2.84 -30.20
CA TRP A 78 23.10 -2.06 -31.16
C TRP A 78 23.92 -2.96 -32.09
N ARG A 79 24.55 -3.99 -31.53
CA ARG A 79 25.29 -4.96 -32.33
C ARG A 79 24.37 -5.76 -33.26
N ASN A 80 23.22 -6.21 -32.77
CA ASN A 80 22.29 -7.03 -33.53
C ASN A 80 21.66 -6.24 -34.68
N ILE A 81 21.20 -5.02 -34.41
CA ILE A 81 20.49 -4.21 -35.42
C ILE A 81 21.41 -3.80 -36.58
N PHE A 82 22.70 -3.55 -36.31
CA PHE A 82 23.69 -3.19 -37.34
C PHE A 82 24.51 -4.37 -37.87
N LEU A 83 24.24 -5.60 -37.43
CA LEU A 83 25.04 -6.78 -37.79
C LEU A 83 25.17 -6.98 -39.30
N HIS A 84 24.10 -6.69 -40.05
CA HIS A 84 24.04 -6.84 -41.50
C HIS A 84 24.94 -5.87 -42.28
N LEU A 85 25.42 -4.79 -41.65
CA LEU A 85 26.30 -3.80 -42.26
C LEU A 85 27.78 -4.22 -42.21
N GLY A 86 28.12 -5.28 -41.46
CA GLY A 86 29.49 -5.79 -41.36
C GLY A 86 30.47 -4.71 -40.87
N GLU A 87 31.53 -4.46 -41.66
CA GLU A 87 32.55 -3.44 -41.34
C GLU A 87 32.02 -2.00 -41.38
N GLN A 88 30.87 -1.76 -42.03
CA GLN A 88 30.23 -0.45 -42.07
C GLN A 88 29.32 -0.19 -40.86
N ALA A 89 29.18 -1.17 -39.96
CA ALA A 89 28.38 -1.00 -38.75
C ALA A 89 28.95 0.13 -37.88
N PRO A 90 28.12 1.09 -37.42
CA PRO A 90 28.60 2.16 -36.57
C PRO A 90 29.10 1.59 -35.23
N ALA A 91 30.22 2.13 -34.75
CA ALA A 91 30.79 1.73 -33.46
C ALA A 91 29.80 2.04 -32.32
N TRP A 92 29.86 1.23 -31.26
CA TRP A 92 29.10 1.50 -30.04
C TRP A 92 29.54 2.86 -29.45
N PRO A 93 28.63 3.82 -29.23
CA PRO A 93 29.00 5.20 -28.89
C PRO A 93 29.70 5.40 -27.53
N TRP A 94 29.56 4.43 -26.62
CA TRP A 94 30.11 4.51 -25.26
C TRP A 94 31.38 3.67 -25.12
N ASN A 95 32.52 4.35 -24.96
CA ASN A 95 33.81 3.70 -24.74
C ASN A 95 33.87 3.02 -23.36
N GLU A 96 33.24 3.64 -22.36
CA GLU A 96 33.14 3.13 -20.99
C GLU A 96 31.66 2.90 -20.63
N GLY A 97 31.39 1.77 -19.99
CA GLY A 97 30.04 1.42 -19.51
C GLY A 97 29.89 1.66 -18.01
N PRO A 98 28.65 1.57 -17.49
CA PRO A 98 28.42 1.53 -16.06
C PRO A 98 29.18 0.37 -15.43
N LYS A 99 29.53 0.51 -14.15
CA LYS A 99 30.14 -0.56 -13.36
C LYS A 99 29.13 -1.70 -13.17
N ASP A 100 29.62 -2.93 -13.17
CA ASP A 100 28.80 -4.14 -12.99
C ASP A 100 28.19 -4.27 -11.58
N TYR A 101 28.63 -3.44 -10.64
CA TYR A 101 28.09 -3.28 -9.29
C TYR A 101 27.32 -1.96 -9.08
N ASP A 102 26.95 -1.23 -10.15
CA ASP A 102 26.18 0.02 -10.02
C ASP A 102 24.71 -0.24 -9.66
N MET A 103 24.41 -0.09 -8.37
CA MET A 103 23.10 -0.27 -7.76
C MET A 103 22.23 1.01 -7.75
N SER A 104 22.60 2.07 -8.46
CA SER A 104 21.89 3.36 -8.43
C SER A 104 20.44 3.31 -8.92
N SER A 105 20.02 2.24 -9.61
CA SER A 105 18.63 1.96 -9.97
C SER A 105 18.14 0.60 -9.42
N GLY A 106 18.77 0.08 -8.37
CA GLY A 106 18.42 -1.22 -7.78
C GLY A 106 18.78 -2.43 -8.67
N MET A 107 18.09 -3.55 -8.44
CA MET A 107 18.24 -4.78 -9.21
C MET A 107 17.35 -4.77 -10.47
N SER A 108 17.77 -5.44 -11.54
CA SER A 108 17.02 -5.54 -12.79
C SER A 108 15.71 -6.31 -12.60
N ALA A 109 14.57 -5.62 -12.75
CA ALA A 109 13.25 -6.26 -12.78
C ALA A 109 13.10 -7.21 -13.98
N ALA A 110 13.60 -6.82 -15.16
CA ALA A 110 13.52 -7.63 -16.38
C ALA A 110 14.25 -8.99 -16.23
N TYR A 111 15.45 -8.98 -15.65
CA TYR A 111 16.18 -10.23 -15.38
C TYR A 111 15.47 -11.08 -14.32
N ARG A 112 14.92 -10.42 -13.29
CA ARG A 112 14.15 -11.07 -12.23
C ARG A 112 12.90 -11.77 -12.77
N GLU A 113 12.10 -11.08 -13.57
CA GLU A 113 10.90 -11.61 -14.21
C GLU A 113 11.23 -12.82 -15.10
N TRP A 114 12.29 -12.72 -15.90
CA TRP A 114 12.77 -13.83 -16.70
C TRP A 114 13.14 -15.05 -15.84
N ARG A 115 13.78 -14.86 -14.68
CA ARG A 115 14.10 -15.96 -13.75
C ARG A 115 12.84 -16.59 -13.19
N ILE A 116 11.83 -15.80 -12.80
CA ILE A 116 10.54 -16.29 -12.30
C ILE A 116 9.85 -17.14 -13.39
N GLU A 117 9.79 -16.64 -14.62
CA GLU A 117 9.18 -17.34 -15.76
C GLU A 117 9.83 -18.71 -16.03
N LYS A 118 11.15 -18.81 -15.84
CA LYS A 118 11.90 -20.05 -16.01
C LYS A 118 11.95 -20.93 -14.76
N GLY A 119 11.28 -20.55 -13.67
CA GLY A 119 11.24 -21.29 -12.42
C GLY A 119 12.58 -21.30 -11.65
N PHE A 120 13.43 -20.29 -11.87
CA PHE A 120 14.69 -20.16 -11.16
C PHE A 120 14.53 -19.41 -9.83
N PRO A 121 15.38 -19.67 -8.82
CA PRO A 121 15.35 -18.94 -7.56
C PRO A 121 15.61 -17.44 -7.75
N VAL A 122 14.88 -16.61 -7.03
CA VAL A 122 14.99 -15.14 -6.99
C VAL A 122 15.09 -14.69 -5.53
N ILE A 123 15.91 -13.68 -5.25
CA ILE A 123 15.96 -13.04 -3.94
C ILE A 123 14.82 -12.02 -3.89
N MET A 124 13.77 -12.36 -3.15
CA MET A 124 12.69 -11.41 -2.88
C MET A 124 13.09 -10.45 -1.75
N PRO A 125 12.74 -9.15 -1.86
CA PRO A 125 12.81 -8.26 -0.71
C PRO A 125 12.03 -8.85 0.47
N GLN A 126 12.58 -8.79 1.69
CA GLN A 126 11.95 -9.36 2.88
C GLN A 126 10.50 -8.87 3.08
N ALA A 127 10.21 -7.62 2.71
CA ALA A 127 8.87 -7.04 2.78
C ALA A 127 7.87 -7.75 1.84
N ASP A 128 8.30 -8.08 0.62
CA ASP A 128 7.46 -8.78 -0.35
C ASP A 128 7.30 -10.25 0.02
N GLN A 129 8.34 -10.85 0.62
CA GLN A 129 8.28 -12.21 1.13
C GLN A 129 7.31 -12.33 2.31
N GLN A 130 7.33 -11.36 3.24
CA GLN A 130 6.36 -11.32 4.34
C GLN A 130 4.93 -11.14 3.81
N ARG A 131 4.71 -10.23 2.86
CA ARG A 131 3.40 -10.03 2.25
C ARG A 131 2.91 -11.29 1.53
N ALA A 132 3.79 -12.01 0.83
CA ALA A 132 3.44 -13.28 0.19
C ALA A 132 3.03 -14.33 1.23
N CYS A 133 3.79 -14.49 2.31
CA CYS A 133 3.44 -15.39 3.42
C CYS A 133 2.11 -15.01 4.08
N ASP A 134 1.85 -13.71 4.29
CA ASP A 134 0.60 -13.23 4.87
C ASP A 134 -0.61 -13.56 3.96
N LEU A 135 -0.45 -13.39 2.64
CA LEU A 135 -1.48 -13.74 1.66
C LEU A 135 -1.72 -15.25 1.56
N GLU A 136 -0.66 -16.06 1.59
CA GLU A 136 -0.78 -17.53 1.63
C GLU A 136 -1.51 -18.00 2.90
N LEU A 137 -1.23 -17.39 4.05
CA LEU A 137 -1.91 -17.68 5.31
C LEU A 137 -3.40 -17.31 5.24
N GLN A 138 -3.73 -16.15 4.66
CA GLN A 138 -5.11 -15.71 4.46
C GLN A 138 -5.87 -16.67 3.53
N LEU A 139 -5.25 -17.10 2.43
CA LEU A 139 -5.83 -18.09 1.51
C LEU A 139 -6.09 -19.43 2.19
N CYS A 140 -5.11 -19.94 2.96
CA CYS A 140 -5.27 -21.19 3.70
C CYS A 140 -6.43 -21.09 4.73
N THR A 141 -6.51 -19.96 5.44
CA THR A 141 -7.58 -19.71 6.42
C THR A 141 -8.96 -19.67 5.74
N ALA A 142 -9.07 -18.98 4.61
CA ALA A 142 -10.32 -18.90 3.85
C ALA A 142 -10.76 -20.27 3.31
N GLN A 143 -9.81 -21.08 2.82
CA GLN A 143 -10.09 -22.44 2.33
C GLN A 143 -10.62 -23.34 3.46
N GLN A 144 -10.01 -23.31 4.64
CA GLN A 144 -10.48 -24.06 5.80
C GLN A 144 -11.89 -23.64 6.23
N GLU A 145 -12.20 -22.35 6.17
CA GLU A 145 -13.54 -21.84 6.48
C GLU A 145 -14.59 -22.33 5.48
N ILE A 146 -14.26 -22.36 4.18
CA ILE A 146 -15.12 -22.91 3.14
C ILE A 146 -15.38 -24.41 3.37
N GLU A 147 -14.35 -25.20 3.68
CA GLU A 147 -14.50 -26.63 3.99
C GLU A 147 -15.40 -26.85 5.21
N ARG A 148 -15.20 -26.06 6.27
CA ARG A 148 -16.05 -26.10 7.47
C ARG A 148 -17.52 -25.80 7.16
N LEU A 149 -17.78 -24.76 6.35
CA LEU A 149 -19.13 -24.39 5.96
C LEU A 149 -19.80 -25.46 5.10
N ASN A 150 -19.05 -26.13 4.22
CA ASN A 150 -19.55 -27.23 3.41
C ASN A 150 -19.95 -28.45 4.27
N LEU A 151 -19.16 -28.79 5.29
CA LEU A 151 -19.52 -29.84 6.25
C LEU A 151 -20.82 -29.50 6.99
N HIS A 152 -20.93 -28.28 7.51
CA HIS A 152 -22.16 -27.82 8.19
C HIS A 152 -23.38 -27.88 7.26
N LEU A 153 -23.22 -27.51 5.99
CA LEU A 153 -24.30 -27.58 5.00
C LEU A 153 -24.74 -29.03 4.75
N GLN A 154 -23.78 -29.97 4.72
CA GLN A 154 -24.08 -31.40 4.56
C GLN A 154 -24.81 -31.96 5.78
N ASP A 155 -24.40 -31.60 7.00
CA ASP A 155 -25.08 -32.00 8.24
C ASP A 155 -26.53 -31.50 8.27
N VAL A 156 -26.76 -30.23 7.90
CA VAL A 156 -28.11 -29.66 7.83
C VAL A 156 -28.97 -30.41 6.80
N LYS A 157 -28.42 -30.79 5.64
CA LYS A 157 -29.14 -31.59 4.64
C LYS A 157 -29.50 -32.98 5.16
N THR A 158 -28.59 -33.64 5.86
CA THR A 158 -28.84 -34.95 6.48
C THR A 158 -29.94 -34.85 7.53
N LEU A 159 -29.86 -33.88 8.45
CA LEU A 159 -30.90 -33.65 9.46
C LEU A 159 -32.27 -33.34 8.83
N GLN A 160 -32.29 -32.56 7.75
CA GLN A 160 -33.53 -32.28 7.02
C GLN A 160 -34.14 -33.54 6.41
N GLN A 161 -33.31 -34.43 5.85
CA GLN A 161 -33.75 -35.69 5.27
C GLN A 161 -34.27 -36.66 6.35
N GLU A 162 -33.55 -36.79 7.47
CA GLU A 162 -33.99 -37.60 8.62
C GLU A 162 -35.32 -37.10 9.18
N LEU A 163 -35.48 -35.78 9.35
CA LEU A 163 -36.73 -35.18 9.81
C LEU A 163 -37.88 -35.47 8.83
N LYS A 164 -37.62 -35.38 7.52
CA LYS A 164 -38.60 -35.69 6.47
C LYS A 164 -39.05 -37.15 6.54
N GLU A 165 -38.12 -38.09 6.68
CA GLU A 165 -38.40 -39.52 6.80
C GLU A 165 -39.19 -39.84 8.08
N ALA A 166 -38.81 -39.24 9.22
CA ALA A 166 -39.53 -39.39 10.48
C ALA A 166 -40.98 -38.87 10.40
N LEU A 167 -41.19 -37.70 9.79
CA LEU A 167 -42.52 -37.15 9.57
C LEU A 167 -43.37 -38.03 8.63
N GLN A 168 -42.76 -38.57 7.57
CA GLN A 168 -43.44 -39.49 6.66
C GLN A 168 -43.84 -40.79 7.35
N GLY A 169 -42.97 -41.36 8.20
CA GLY A 169 -43.29 -42.53 9.02
C GLY A 169 -44.50 -42.28 9.93
N ARG A 170 -44.53 -41.16 10.64
CA ARG A 170 -45.67 -40.78 11.49
C ARG A 170 -46.98 -40.61 10.72
N LEU A 171 -46.94 -40.06 9.51
CA LEU A 171 -48.12 -39.94 8.65
C LEU A 171 -48.64 -41.32 8.23
N ASN A 172 -47.74 -42.23 7.83
CA ASN A 172 -48.11 -43.59 7.45
C ASN A 172 -48.75 -44.38 8.62
N ASP A 173 -48.20 -44.22 9.84
CA ASP A 173 -48.76 -44.85 11.04
C ASP A 173 -50.17 -44.34 11.37
N GLN A 174 -50.41 -43.03 11.20
CA GLN A 174 -51.73 -42.44 11.39
C GLN A 174 -52.73 -42.92 10.34
N ASP A 175 -52.32 -42.99 9.07
CA ASP A 175 -53.15 -43.53 7.98
C ASP A 175 -53.52 -45.00 8.23
N ALA A 176 -52.58 -45.80 8.73
CA ALA A 176 -52.83 -47.20 9.08
C ALA A 176 -53.84 -47.32 10.24
N LEU A 177 -53.69 -46.48 11.27
CA LEU A 177 -54.61 -46.43 12.40
C LEU A 177 -56.03 -46.02 11.97
N LEU A 178 -56.15 -45.01 11.11
CA LEU A 178 -57.43 -44.55 10.56
C LEU A 178 -58.12 -45.68 9.79
N ARG A 179 -57.41 -46.38 8.90
CA ARG A 179 -57.96 -47.53 8.16
C ARG A 179 -58.41 -48.65 9.09
N SER A 180 -57.62 -48.97 10.12
CA SER A 180 -57.99 -49.98 11.12
C SER A 180 -59.27 -49.59 11.87
N LYS A 181 -59.47 -48.30 12.16
CA LYS A 181 -60.66 -47.81 12.86
C LYS A 181 -61.89 -47.80 11.97
N ASP A 182 -61.75 -47.46 10.69
CA ASP A 182 -62.84 -47.57 9.72
C ASP A 182 -63.35 -49.01 9.59
N GLN A 183 -62.45 -49.99 9.58
CA GLN A 183 -62.81 -51.42 9.57
C GLN A 183 -63.55 -51.85 10.85
N GLU A 184 -63.15 -51.33 12.01
CA GLU A 184 -63.84 -51.58 13.28
C GLU A 184 -65.26 -51.00 13.28
N ILE A 185 -65.43 -49.76 12.80
CA ILE A 185 -66.74 -49.12 12.65
C ILE A 185 -67.63 -49.92 11.70
N GLN A 186 -67.09 -50.40 10.57
CA GLN A 186 -67.84 -51.23 9.63
C GLN A 186 -68.31 -52.55 10.27
N ARG A 187 -67.47 -53.23 11.05
CA ARG A 187 -67.87 -54.44 11.80
C ARG A 187 -69.00 -54.16 12.80
N LEU A 188 -68.87 -53.09 13.58
CA LEU A 188 -69.89 -52.71 14.56
C LEU A 188 -71.24 -52.35 13.92
N ARG A 189 -71.25 -51.88 12.67
CA ARG A 189 -72.50 -51.62 11.93
C ARG A 189 -73.21 -52.90 11.47
N ILE A 190 -72.48 -54.00 11.29
CA ILE A 190 -73.03 -55.28 10.81
C ILE A 190 -73.64 -56.10 11.96
N ASP A 191 -73.06 -56.06 13.16
CA ASP A 191 -73.44 -56.90 14.32
C ASP A 191 -74.65 -56.36 15.14
N GLY A 192 -75.64 -55.75 14.49
CA GLY A 192 -76.80 -55.14 15.16
C GLY A 192 -77.64 -56.13 15.98
N SER A 193 -77.46 -56.18 17.30
CA SER A 193 -78.33 -56.89 18.25
C SER A 193 -78.23 -56.36 19.70
N GLY A 194 -79.37 -55.93 20.25
CA GLY A 194 -79.81 -56.09 21.66
C GLY A 194 -79.11 -55.33 22.80
N GLU A 195 -77.78 -55.40 22.93
CA GLU A 195 -77.01 -54.79 24.04
C GLU A 195 -76.70 -53.30 23.81
N SER A 196 -77.55 -52.64 23.02
CA SER A 196 -77.17 -51.46 22.25
C SER A 196 -76.88 -50.23 23.10
N ARG A 197 -77.43 -50.08 24.32
CA ARG A 197 -77.26 -48.87 25.15
C ARG A 197 -75.96 -48.84 25.95
N GLN A 198 -75.57 -49.95 26.57
CA GLN A 198 -74.33 -50.02 27.36
C GLN A 198 -73.11 -50.08 26.43
N ARG A 199 -73.25 -50.77 25.29
CA ARG A 199 -72.27 -50.72 24.19
C ARG A 199 -72.20 -49.34 23.54
N LEU A 200 -73.33 -48.64 23.33
CA LEU A 200 -73.29 -47.24 22.85
C LEU A 200 -72.55 -46.34 23.83
N SER A 201 -72.81 -46.45 25.13
CA SER A 201 -72.17 -45.60 26.14
C SER A 201 -70.66 -45.85 26.23
N SER A 202 -70.25 -47.13 26.20
CA SER A 202 -68.83 -47.49 26.17
C SER A 202 -68.15 -47.04 24.86
N ALA A 203 -68.83 -47.19 23.72
CA ALA A 203 -68.38 -46.68 22.43
C ALA A 203 -68.32 -45.15 22.41
N HIS A 204 -69.24 -44.45 23.08
CA HIS A 204 -69.23 -42.99 23.20
C HIS A 204 -68.04 -42.50 24.02
N PHE A 205 -67.76 -43.16 25.15
CA PHE A 205 -66.60 -42.83 25.98
C PHE A 205 -65.28 -43.13 25.24
N HIS A 206 -65.25 -44.23 24.49
CA HIS A 206 -64.09 -44.57 23.67
C HIS A 206 -63.91 -43.56 22.51
N ASN A 207 -64.99 -43.14 21.85
CA ASN A 207 -64.97 -42.09 20.84
C ASN A 207 -64.49 -40.75 21.42
N ALA A 208 -64.93 -40.38 22.63
CA ALA A 208 -64.46 -39.18 23.30
C ALA A 208 -62.95 -39.24 23.58
N ARG A 209 -62.44 -40.39 24.05
CA ARG A 209 -61.01 -40.60 24.28
C ARG A 209 -60.18 -40.63 22.98
N LEU A 210 -60.72 -41.18 21.91
CA LEU A 210 -60.08 -41.13 20.59
C LEU A 210 -60.06 -39.70 20.04
N HIS A 211 -61.12 -38.94 20.26
CA HIS A 211 -61.19 -37.54 19.87
C HIS A 211 -60.16 -36.70 20.64
N GLU A 212 -60.00 -36.94 21.95
CA GLU A 212 -58.94 -36.31 22.75
C GLU A 212 -57.53 -36.64 22.21
N LYS A 213 -57.26 -37.92 21.89
CA LYS A 213 -55.99 -38.32 21.27
C LYS A 213 -55.79 -37.68 19.90
N LEU A 214 -56.85 -37.55 19.10
CA LEU A 214 -56.81 -36.90 17.80
C LEU A 214 -56.41 -35.43 17.97
N VAL A 215 -57.04 -34.71 18.90
CA VAL A 215 -56.72 -33.29 19.20
C VAL A 215 -55.27 -33.13 19.67
N VAL A 216 -54.78 -34.00 20.56
CA VAL A 216 -53.36 -33.96 21.00
C VAL A 216 -52.42 -34.24 19.82
N THR A 217 -52.78 -35.16 18.95
CA THR A 217 -51.97 -35.48 17.77
C THR A 217 -51.98 -34.33 16.76
N GLU A 218 -53.13 -33.72 16.52
CA GLU A 218 -53.30 -32.56 15.64
C GLU A 218 -52.49 -31.37 16.15
N THR A 219 -52.54 -31.06 17.45
CA THR A 219 -51.69 -30.02 18.04
C THR A 219 -50.20 -30.32 17.86
N GLY A 220 -49.77 -31.57 18.05
CA GLY A 220 -48.40 -32.00 17.78
C GLY A 220 -47.96 -31.84 16.31
N VAL A 221 -48.83 -32.21 15.36
CA VAL A 221 -48.58 -32.01 13.92
C VAL A 221 -48.49 -30.52 13.59
N THR A 222 -49.34 -29.67 14.17
CA THR A 222 -49.26 -28.21 13.94
C THR A 222 -47.98 -27.59 14.53
N ALA A 223 -47.44 -28.13 15.62
CA ALA A 223 -46.17 -27.70 16.19
C ALA A 223 -45.00 -28.08 15.27
N GLN A 224 -44.94 -29.33 14.82
CA GLN A 224 -43.91 -29.79 13.87
C GLN A 224 -43.97 -29.05 12.54
N ARG A 225 -45.17 -28.72 12.05
CA ARG A 225 -45.34 -27.92 10.84
C ARG A 225 -44.76 -26.50 11.00
N ARG A 226 -44.88 -25.91 12.20
CA ARG A 226 -44.25 -24.62 12.52
C ARG A 226 -42.73 -24.74 12.56
N GLU A 227 -42.18 -25.78 13.18
CA GLU A 227 -40.74 -26.03 13.22
C GLU A 227 -40.15 -26.23 11.82
N LEU A 228 -40.81 -27.04 10.98
CA LEU A 228 -40.42 -27.25 9.59
C LEU A 228 -40.45 -25.95 8.78
N LYS A 229 -41.47 -25.11 9.01
CA LYS A 229 -41.55 -23.78 8.37
C LYS A 229 -40.38 -22.90 8.78
N THR A 230 -40.02 -22.86 10.07
CA THR A 230 -38.86 -22.13 10.59
C THR A 230 -37.55 -22.67 10.00
N ALA A 231 -37.38 -23.99 9.94
CA ALA A 231 -36.20 -24.61 9.35
C ALA A 231 -36.06 -24.27 7.86
N ASN A 232 -37.15 -24.35 7.08
CA ASN A 232 -37.15 -23.95 5.68
C ASN A 232 -36.79 -22.47 5.50
N SER A 233 -37.29 -21.57 6.35
CA SER A 233 -36.89 -20.16 6.31
C SER A 233 -35.38 -19.96 6.58
N ARG A 234 -34.78 -20.75 7.48
CA ARG A 234 -33.32 -20.72 7.73
C ARG A 234 -32.53 -21.24 6.53
N ILE A 235 -33.01 -22.30 5.87
CA ILE A 235 -32.38 -22.83 4.65
C ILE A 235 -32.39 -21.79 3.54
N THR A 236 -33.56 -21.20 3.24
CA THR A 236 -33.66 -20.15 2.22
C THR A 236 -32.76 -18.96 2.53
N HIS A 237 -32.61 -18.59 3.79
CA HIS A 237 -31.67 -17.53 4.19
C HIS A 237 -30.21 -17.90 3.88
N LEU A 238 -29.78 -19.14 4.21
CA LEU A 238 -28.43 -19.62 3.91
C LEU A 238 -28.18 -19.76 2.41
N GLU A 239 -29.16 -20.23 1.65
CA GLU A 239 -29.09 -20.30 0.18
C GLU A 239 -28.90 -18.91 -0.44
N ASN A 240 -29.62 -17.89 0.07
CA ASN A 240 -29.43 -16.51 -0.36
C ASN A 240 -28.02 -16.00 -0.04
N LEU A 241 -27.50 -16.25 1.17
CA LEU A 241 -26.12 -15.87 1.53
C LEU A 241 -25.08 -16.56 0.63
N LEU A 242 -25.30 -17.84 0.31
CA LEU A 242 -24.41 -18.59 -0.59
C LEU A 242 -24.49 -18.04 -2.03
N ALA A 243 -25.68 -17.68 -2.51
CA ALA A 243 -25.85 -17.06 -3.81
C ALA A 243 -25.22 -15.66 -3.92
N GLU A 244 -25.12 -14.93 -2.81
CA GLU A 244 -24.41 -13.64 -2.72
C GLU A 244 -22.88 -13.78 -2.62
N SER A 245 -22.36 -14.94 -2.22
CA SER A 245 -20.92 -15.12 -2.02
C SER A 245 -20.11 -14.92 -3.31
N PRO A 246 -20.49 -15.48 -4.48
CA PRO A 246 -19.77 -15.26 -5.73
C PRO A 246 -19.65 -13.79 -6.13
N SER A 247 -20.70 -12.98 -5.93
CA SER A 247 -20.65 -11.56 -6.28
C SER A 247 -19.73 -10.77 -5.33
N LYS A 248 -19.67 -11.15 -4.06
CA LYS A 248 -18.71 -10.58 -3.09
C LYS A 248 -17.27 -10.95 -3.46
N VAL A 249 -17.01 -12.21 -3.82
CA VAL A 249 -15.68 -12.65 -4.28
C VAL A 249 -15.27 -11.90 -5.55
N GLN A 250 -16.17 -11.81 -6.54
CA GLN A 250 -15.90 -11.08 -7.78
C GLN A 250 -15.65 -9.58 -7.53
N ALA A 251 -16.38 -8.96 -6.60
CA ALA A 251 -16.15 -7.57 -6.22
C ALA A 251 -14.75 -7.39 -5.61
N LEU A 252 -14.32 -8.30 -4.73
CA LEU A 252 -12.98 -8.28 -4.14
C LEU A 252 -11.88 -8.53 -5.19
N GLU A 253 -12.09 -9.43 -6.15
CA GLU A 253 -11.16 -9.64 -7.28
C GLU A 253 -11.01 -8.37 -8.12
N ILE A 254 -12.10 -7.66 -8.39
CA ILE A 254 -12.08 -6.38 -9.11
C ILE A 254 -11.34 -5.30 -8.29
N GLU A 255 -11.57 -5.22 -6.98
CA GLU A 255 -10.86 -4.29 -6.11
C GLU A 255 -9.36 -4.60 -6.05
N LEU A 256 -8.99 -5.88 -5.96
CA LEU A 256 -7.59 -6.33 -6.01
C LEU A 256 -6.93 -5.93 -7.33
N ALA A 257 -7.61 -6.17 -8.46
CA ALA A 257 -7.11 -5.76 -9.77
C ALA A 257 -6.91 -4.24 -9.85
N LYS A 258 -7.86 -3.44 -9.36
CA LYS A 258 -7.74 -1.96 -9.28
C LYS A 258 -6.59 -1.53 -8.38
N ALA A 259 -6.41 -2.18 -7.23
CA ALA A 259 -5.31 -1.88 -6.31
C ALA A 259 -3.95 -2.18 -6.96
N ASN A 260 -3.82 -3.30 -7.68
CA ASN A 260 -2.62 -3.64 -8.43
C ASN A 260 -2.32 -2.61 -9.54
N THR A 261 -3.32 -2.14 -10.27
CA THR A 261 -3.12 -1.05 -11.26
C THR A 261 -2.68 0.25 -10.59
N ARG A 262 -3.25 0.62 -9.43
CA ARG A 262 -2.81 1.81 -8.68
C ARG A 262 -1.37 1.67 -8.19
N ALA A 263 -0.98 0.49 -7.70
CA ALA A 263 0.38 0.21 -7.26
C ALA A 263 1.37 0.34 -8.43
N SER A 264 1.09 -0.28 -9.57
CA SER A 264 1.89 -0.15 -10.79
C SER A 264 2.05 1.32 -11.23
N ASN A 265 0.95 2.09 -11.23
CA ASN A 265 1.02 3.51 -11.59
C ASN A 265 1.84 4.33 -10.58
N ALA A 266 1.78 4.00 -9.28
CA ALA A 266 2.57 4.64 -8.25
C ALA A 266 4.07 4.32 -8.41
N GLU A 267 4.41 3.09 -8.78
CA GLU A 267 5.77 2.68 -9.12
C GLU A 267 6.31 3.42 -10.35
N ASP A 268 5.49 3.58 -11.40
CA ASP A 268 5.87 4.36 -12.58
C ASP A 268 6.09 5.85 -12.23
N ASN A 269 5.24 6.44 -11.39
CA ASN A 269 5.42 7.80 -10.89
C ASN A 269 6.67 7.97 -10.03
N ASN A 270 6.96 7.00 -9.15
CA ASN A 270 8.19 7.01 -8.37
C ASN A 270 9.41 6.94 -9.28
N ARG A 271 9.41 6.04 -10.29
CA ARG A 271 10.49 5.99 -11.30
C ARG A 271 10.65 7.33 -12.04
N TYR A 272 9.55 8.00 -12.35
CA TYR A 272 9.58 9.32 -12.98
C TYR A 272 10.20 10.40 -12.07
N LEU A 273 9.77 10.47 -10.80
CA LEU A 273 10.29 11.41 -9.81
C LEU A 273 11.76 11.16 -9.47
N GLU A 274 12.17 9.89 -9.34
CA GLU A 274 13.58 9.52 -9.19
C GLU A 274 14.42 9.99 -10.38
N GLY A 275 13.87 9.92 -11.59
CA GLY A 275 14.46 10.51 -12.79
C GLY A 275 14.67 12.03 -12.65
N GLN A 276 13.64 12.76 -12.25
CA GLN A 276 13.72 14.21 -12.04
C GLN A 276 14.73 14.59 -10.95
N LEU A 277 14.74 13.89 -9.81
CA LEU A 277 15.70 14.11 -8.73
C LEU A 277 17.13 13.86 -9.20
N ARG A 278 17.35 12.80 -9.98
CA ARG A 278 18.65 12.50 -10.57
C ARG A 278 19.11 13.62 -11.50
N ASP A 279 18.20 14.19 -12.29
CA ASP A 279 18.51 15.31 -13.19
C ASP A 279 18.79 16.61 -12.43
N ALA A 280 18.00 16.92 -11.41
CA ALA A 280 18.22 18.07 -10.53
C ALA A 280 19.59 17.98 -9.81
N ASN A 281 19.92 16.82 -9.26
CA ASN A 281 21.23 16.58 -8.63
C ASN A 281 22.38 16.72 -9.63
N THR A 282 22.20 16.26 -10.87
CA THR A 282 23.22 16.41 -11.92
C THR A 282 23.44 17.89 -12.26
N ARG A 283 22.36 18.69 -12.32
CA ARG A 283 22.44 20.15 -12.54
C ARG A 283 23.13 20.88 -11.37
N LEU A 284 22.82 20.50 -10.13
CA LEU A 284 23.47 21.06 -8.94
C LEU A 284 24.97 20.76 -8.90
N ALA A 285 25.36 19.51 -9.17
CA ALA A 285 26.77 19.11 -9.26
C ALA A 285 27.50 19.83 -10.40
N GLY A 286 26.83 20.04 -11.54
CA GLY A 286 27.35 20.83 -12.66
C GLY A 286 27.54 22.31 -12.31
N GLY A 287 26.60 22.91 -11.56
CA GLY A 287 26.70 24.28 -11.07
C GLY A 287 27.83 24.48 -10.05
N GLN A 288 28.05 23.52 -9.14
CA GLN A 288 29.19 23.55 -8.21
C GLN A 288 30.54 23.41 -8.91
N SER A 289 30.61 22.67 -10.02
CA SER A 289 31.85 22.48 -10.78
C SER A 289 32.25 23.70 -11.63
N GLN A 290 31.35 24.66 -11.84
CA GLN A 290 31.63 25.92 -12.56
C GLN A 290 32.06 27.08 -11.64
N LEU A 291 32.18 26.84 -10.32
CA LEU A 291 32.81 27.78 -9.38
C LEU A 291 34.18 27.24 -8.96
N PRO A 292 35.25 27.46 -9.75
CA PRO A 292 36.58 27.04 -9.37
C PRO A 292 37.08 27.86 -8.18
N GLY A 293 37.24 27.20 -7.03
CA GLY A 293 38.19 27.63 -5.99
C GLY A 293 37.74 28.76 -5.05
N GLN A 294 36.47 29.13 -5.02
CA GLN A 294 35.93 29.90 -3.90
C GLN A 294 34.98 29.00 -3.12
N GLU A 295 35.43 28.47 -1.98
CA GLU A 295 34.54 28.44 -0.82
C GLU A 295 33.81 29.78 -0.81
N PRO A 296 32.47 29.83 -0.67
CA PRO A 296 31.72 31.07 -0.65
C PRO A 296 32.23 31.89 0.54
N THR A 297 33.32 32.60 0.29
CA THR A 297 33.94 33.55 1.18
C THR A 297 33.04 34.74 0.97
N ILE A 298 31.91 34.73 1.68
CA ILE A 298 30.99 35.86 1.73
C ILE A 298 31.89 37.05 2.06
N ARG A 299 32.17 37.89 1.05
CA ARG A 299 32.97 39.10 1.25
C ARG A 299 32.07 40.04 1.99
N ILE A 300 32.17 39.98 3.31
CA ILE A 300 31.41 40.85 4.18
C ILE A 300 31.97 42.26 3.97
N PRO A 301 31.15 43.22 3.48
CA PRO A 301 31.61 44.58 3.22
C PRO A 301 32.23 45.21 4.47
N GLU A 302 33.12 46.18 4.32
CA GLU A 302 33.64 46.95 5.45
C GLU A 302 32.64 48.06 5.84
N GLY A 303 32.53 48.37 7.14
CA GLY A 303 31.56 49.33 7.68
C GLY A 303 30.47 48.69 8.57
N PRO A 304 29.46 49.46 9.01
CA PRO A 304 28.44 49.02 9.97
C PRO A 304 27.63 47.81 9.48
N LEU A 305 27.24 47.80 8.20
CA LEU A 305 26.60 46.66 7.53
C LEU A 305 27.51 45.42 7.49
N GLY A 306 28.82 45.63 7.47
CA GLY A 306 29.83 44.59 7.55
C GLY A 306 29.93 43.92 8.91
N GLU A 307 29.92 44.72 9.97
CA GLU A 307 29.91 44.21 11.33
C GLU A 307 28.64 43.41 11.62
N LEU A 308 27.51 43.90 11.12
CA LEU A 308 26.24 43.20 11.18
C LEU A 308 26.29 41.86 10.42
N ALA A 309 26.78 41.85 9.18
CA ALA A 309 26.92 40.62 8.40
C ALA A 309 27.94 39.62 9.00
N ARG A 310 29.00 40.09 9.67
CA ARG A 310 29.92 39.24 10.45
C ARG A 310 29.22 38.62 11.65
N MET A 311 28.44 39.40 12.37
CA MET A 311 27.64 38.91 13.50
C MET A 311 26.66 37.82 13.02
N TYR A 312 25.93 38.05 11.93
CA TYR A 312 25.03 37.04 11.36
C TYR A 312 25.75 35.78 10.86
N ALA A 313 26.93 35.90 10.25
CA ALA A 313 27.70 34.74 9.79
C ALA A 313 28.20 33.88 10.97
N VAL A 314 28.63 34.52 12.07
CA VAL A 314 29.00 33.84 13.31
C VAL A 314 27.77 33.19 13.94
N LEU A 315 26.64 33.91 13.99
CA LEU A 315 25.39 33.40 14.54
C LEU A 315 24.89 32.18 13.74
N ALA A 316 24.89 32.27 12.41
CA ALA A 316 24.52 31.16 11.53
C ALA A 316 25.39 29.93 11.79
N ARG A 317 26.69 30.10 11.98
CA ARG A 317 27.62 29.01 12.31
C ARG A 317 27.34 28.38 13.68
N GLU A 318 27.15 29.20 14.70
CA GLU A 318 26.92 28.74 16.08
C GLU A 318 25.52 28.14 16.29
N VAL A 319 24.55 28.51 15.46
CA VAL A 319 23.13 28.13 15.61
C VAL A 319 22.70 27.07 14.59
N THR A 320 23.58 26.63 13.68
CA THR A 320 23.29 25.61 12.62
C THR A 320 22.63 24.32 13.10
N ASP A 321 22.82 23.96 14.36
CA ASP A 321 22.36 22.71 14.97
C ASP A 321 21.15 22.91 15.90
N LEU A 322 20.62 24.14 15.97
CA LEU A 322 19.36 24.43 16.64
C LEU A 322 18.22 24.28 15.63
N PRO A 323 17.18 23.48 15.94
CA PRO A 323 16.02 23.39 15.07
C PRO A 323 15.26 24.73 15.18
N ILE A 324 15.39 25.54 14.13
CA ILE A 324 14.65 26.79 13.93
C ILE A 324 13.77 26.58 12.71
N LEU A 325 12.48 26.92 12.79
CA LEU A 325 11.58 26.83 11.66
C LEU A 325 11.64 28.15 10.87
N PRO A 326 12.21 28.21 9.66
CA PRO A 326 12.05 29.37 8.80
C PRO A 326 10.63 29.34 8.23
N GLN A 327 9.68 30.10 8.81
CA GLN A 327 8.37 30.24 8.16
C GLN A 327 8.38 31.30 7.07
N GLY A 328 7.64 30.96 6.01
CA GLY A 328 7.74 31.56 4.69
C GLY A 328 7.22 32.98 4.61
N LEU A 329 8.02 33.84 3.97
CA LEU A 329 7.64 34.99 3.12
C LEU A 329 6.57 35.97 3.62
N ALA A 330 6.15 35.93 4.89
CA ALA A 330 5.60 37.11 5.55
C ALA A 330 6.77 38.08 5.76
N SER A 331 6.52 39.39 5.60
CA SER A 331 7.51 40.46 5.73
C SER A 331 8.00 40.55 7.18
N PHE A 332 8.89 39.64 7.54
CA PHE A 332 9.53 39.61 8.84
C PHE A 332 10.67 40.61 8.81
N ASP A 333 10.63 41.58 9.73
CA ASP A 333 11.73 42.52 9.88
C ASP A 333 12.88 41.81 10.61
N LEU A 334 13.73 41.16 9.81
CA LEU A 334 14.87 40.35 10.25
C LEU A 334 15.90 41.18 11.02
N GLU A 335 15.99 42.49 10.77
CA GLU A 335 16.95 43.38 11.41
C GLU A 335 16.66 43.59 12.91
N PRO A 336 15.48 44.09 13.33
CA PRO A 336 15.18 44.33 14.74
C PRO A 336 15.16 43.03 15.56
N THR A 337 14.53 41.97 15.04
CA THR A 337 14.47 40.68 15.75
C THR A 337 15.87 40.12 16.00
N ALA A 338 16.76 40.18 15.01
CA ALA A 338 18.11 39.70 15.20
C ALA A 338 18.93 40.59 16.14
N ALA A 339 18.70 41.91 16.13
CA ALA A 339 19.35 42.83 17.05
C ALA A 339 18.98 42.52 18.52
N GLU A 340 17.76 42.05 18.77
CA GLU A 340 17.29 41.65 20.10
C GLU A 340 17.70 40.22 20.49
N VAL A 341 17.61 39.28 19.56
CA VAL A 341 17.88 37.84 19.80
C VAL A 341 19.38 37.53 19.85
N ALA A 342 20.19 38.15 18.98
CA ALA A 342 21.61 37.81 18.86
C ALA A 342 22.39 37.98 20.17
N PRO A 343 22.27 39.10 20.92
CA PRO A 343 22.98 39.27 22.18
C PRO A 343 22.64 38.20 23.21
N LEU A 344 21.41 37.69 23.20
CA LEU A 344 20.96 36.62 24.09
C LEU A 344 21.63 35.30 23.73
N LEU A 345 21.65 34.95 22.45
CA LEU A 345 22.28 33.70 21.99
C LEU A 345 23.81 33.67 22.19
N PHE A 346 24.46 34.83 22.30
CA PHE A 346 25.90 34.93 22.60
C PHE A 346 26.24 34.83 24.09
N ARG A 347 25.27 34.77 25.00
CA ARG A 347 25.56 34.56 26.44
C ARG A 347 26.23 33.20 26.67
N LEU A 348 27.17 33.14 27.60
CA LEU A 348 27.86 31.89 27.93
C LEU A 348 26.86 30.86 28.46
N GLY A 349 26.77 29.69 27.82
CA GLY A 349 25.83 28.63 28.20
C GLY A 349 24.47 28.69 27.52
N ALA A 350 24.16 29.78 26.81
CA ALA A 350 22.92 29.99 26.07
C ALA A 350 22.49 28.77 25.23
N LYS A 351 23.40 28.32 24.37
CA LYS A 351 23.19 27.18 23.46
C LYS A 351 22.91 25.87 24.21
N GLY A 352 23.61 25.61 25.31
CA GLY A 352 23.41 24.41 26.12
C GLY A 352 22.06 24.39 26.82
N ASN A 353 21.67 25.54 27.38
CA ASN A 353 20.39 25.73 28.05
C ASN A 353 19.23 25.62 27.05
N LEU A 354 19.36 26.26 25.89
CA LEU A 354 18.35 26.22 24.84
C LEU A 354 18.14 24.80 24.28
N ARG A 355 19.22 24.04 24.07
CA ARG A 355 19.10 22.62 23.67
C ARG A 355 18.43 21.77 24.73
N SER A 356 18.82 21.94 25.99
CA SER A 356 18.24 21.18 27.09
C SER A 356 16.75 21.50 27.25
N PHE A 357 16.38 22.76 27.04
CA PHE A 357 15.01 23.22 26.99
C PHE A 357 14.23 22.59 25.83
N LEU A 358 14.71 22.66 24.58
CA LEU A 358 14.02 22.05 23.43
C LEU A 358 13.92 20.51 23.54
N ALA A 359 14.94 19.85 24.11
CA ALA A 359 14.90 18.41 24.37
C ALA A 359 13.84 18.00 25.40
N ALA A 360 13.38 18.93 26.24
CA ALA A 360 12.26 18.70 27.16
C ALA A 360 10.87 18.81 26.48
N CYS A 361 10.84 19.05 25.16
CA CYS A 361 9.64 19.20 24.34
C CYS A 361 8.61 20.23 24.83
N PRO A 362 9.02 21.46 25.20
CA PRO A 362 8.10 22.50 25.66
C PRO A 362 7.22 22.98 24.50
N SER A 363 6.10 23.60 24.83
CA SER A 363 5.17 24.18 23.85
C SER A 363 4.67 25.53 24.33
N GLY A 364 4.24 26.40 23.40
CA GLY A 364 3.68 27.72 23.72
C GLY A 364 4.73 28.83 23.73
N TRP A 365 4.41 29.97 24.35
CA TRP A 365 5.30 31.13 24.43
C TRP A 365 6.20 31.08 25.65
N HIS A 366 7.46 31.46 25.44
CA HIS A 366 8.49 31.48 26.47
C HIS A 366 9.33 32.75 26.33
N CYS A 367 9.69 33.35 27.46
CA CYS A 367 10.67 34.44 27.47
C CYS A 367 12.04 33.86 27.13
N LEU A 368 12.63 34.30 26.01
CA LEU A 368 13.90 33.79 25.53
C LEU A 368 14.99 33.98 26.59
N GLU A 369 15.07 35.15 27.22
CA GLU A 369 16.07 35.43 28.27
C GLU A 369 16.04 34.38 29.40
N ASN A 370 14.85 34.03 29.90
CA ASN A 370 14.70 32.98 30.91
C ASN A 370 15.20 31.63 30.40
N VAL A 371 14.86 31.26 29.17
CA VAL A 371 15.31 30.00 28.55
C VAL A 371 16.83 29.99 28.42
N VAL A 372 17.43 31.10 28.00
CA VAL A 372 18.87 31.24 27.83
C VAL A 372 19.59 31.15 29.18
N ASP A 373 18.99 31.67 30.24
CA ASP A 373 19.51 31.63 31.62
C ASP A 373 19.18 30.30 32.34
N GLY A 374 18.54 29.34 31.65
CA GLY A 374 18.23 28.00 32.18
C GLY A 374 16.98 27.92 33.06
N ILE A 375 16.12 28.93 33.01
CA ILE A 375 14.86 29.03 33.77
C ILE A 375 13.71 28.54 32.89
N THR A 376 13.14 27.38 33.21
CA THR A 376 12.05 26.76 32.46
C THR A 376 10.68 27.08 33.07
N LYS A 377 10.27 28.34 33.08
CA LYS A 377 8.92 28.74 33.51
C LYS A 377 8.06 29.05 32.27
N PRO A 378 6.95 28.34 32.04
CA PRO A 378 5.97 28.76 31.04
C PRO A 378 5.28 30.03 31.50
N GLY A 379 5.09 31.00 30.61
CA GLY A 379 4.31 32.18 30.94
C GLY A 379 4.34 33.23 29.85
N ASP A 380 3.16 33.69 29.47
CA ASP A 380 2.94 34.83 28.58
C ASP A 380 3.31 36.17 29.28
N ASP A 381 3.47 36.15 30.62
CA ASP A 381 3.86 37.30 31.44
C ASP A 381 5.19 37.05 32.18
N CYS A 382 6.30 37.47 31.60
CA CYS A 382 7.58 37.44 32.29
C CYS A 382 7.65 38.57 33.34
N ARG A 383 7.57 38.22 34.63
CA ARG A 383 7.72 39.18 35.74
C ARG A 383 9.17 39.40 36.17
N ASP A 384 10.07 38.54 35.68
CA ASP A 384 11.46 38.49 36.09
C ASP A 384 12.28 39.62 35.42
N HIS A 385 11.81 40.16 34.28
CA HIS A 385 12.39 41.32 33.60
C HIS A 385 11.43 42.50 33.59
N LYS A 386 11.93 43.70 33.90
CA LYS A 386 11.12 44.94 34.03
C LYS A 386 10.88 45.67 32.69
N GLY A 387 10.97 45.00 31.55
CA GLY A 387 10.91 45.62 30.22
C GLY A 387 10.53 44.65 29.10
N ASP A 388 10.74 45.08 27.86
CA ASP A 388 10.40 44.37 26.62
C ASP A 388 11.18 43.04 26.53
N CYS A 389 10.53 41.97 26.96
CA CYS A 389 11.06 40.62 26.85
C CYS A 389 10.95 40.14 25.41
N VAL A 390 12.01 39.50 24.91
CA VAL A 390 11.93 38.75 23.65
C VAL A 390 11.18 37.45 23.93
N PHE A 391 9.96 37.34 23.44
CA PHE A 391 9.18 36.11 23.52
C PHE A 391 9.42 35.26 22.27
N VAL A 392 9.60 33.96 22.49
CA VAL A 392 9.73 32.95 21.44
C VAL A 392 8.66 31.90 21.62
N ARG A 393 8.04 31.49 20.52
CA ARG A 393 7.09 30.41 20.51
C ARG A 393 7.84 29.09 20.29
N VAL A 394 7.41 28.03 20.95
CA VAL A 394 7.91 26.67 20.72
C VAL A 394 6.80 25.82 20.15
N VAL A 395 7.10 25.16 19.03
CA VAL A 395 6.18 24.27 18.32
C VAL A 395 6.78 22.87 18.25
N ASN A 396 5.98 21.85 18.57
CA ASN A 396 6.38 20.45 18.47
C ASN A 396 6.08 19.92 17.07
N GLY A 397 7.13 19.64 16.30
CA GLY A 397 7.06 18.98 14.99
C GLY A 397 7.31 17.47 15.08
N ALA A 398 7.30 16.79 13.93
CA ALA A 398 7.59 15.36 13.84
C ALA A 398 9.00 15.00 14.35
N ASP A 399 9.94 15.94 14.20
CA ASP A 399 11.36 15.76 14.55
C ASP A 399 11.74 16.38 15.91
N GLY A 400 10.76 16.86 16.69
CA GLY A 400 10.97 17.46 18.02
C GLY A 400 10.50 18.91 18.14
N ALA A 401 10.83 19.54 19.27
CA ALA A 401 10.48 20.94 19.54
C ALA A 401 11.40 21.90 18.78
N VAL A 402 10.81 22.94 18.21
CA VAL A 402 11.47 23.93 17.35
C VAL A 402 11.13 25.33 17.83
N LEU A 403 12.11 26.23 17.81
CA LEU A 403 11.86 27.66 18.04
C LEU A 403 11.18 28.29 16.83
N ASP A 404 10.13 29.03 17.10
CA ASP A 404 9.34 29.82 16.17
C ASP A 404 9.38 31.30 16.64
N PHE A 405 9.98 32.14 15.80
CA PHE A 405 10.13 33.57 16.03
C PHE A 405 9.05 34.39 15.33
N SER A 406 7.95 33.75 14.85
CA SER A 406 6.80 34.50 14.34
C SER A 406 6.39 35.52 15.40
N GLY A 407 6.45 36.81 15.04
CA GLY A 407 6.05 37.88 15.95
C GLY A 407 4.64 37.63 16.45
N SER A 408 4.33 38.04 17.67
CA SER A 408 2.95 38.10 18.12
C SER A 408 2.21 39.05 17.17
N GLU A 409 1.42 38.52 16.23
CA GLU A 409 0.34 39.29 15.63
C GLU A 409 -0.64 39.61 16.77
N GLU A 410 -0.40 40.72 17.46
CA GLU A 410 -1.45 41.42 18.20
C GLU A 410 -2.40 42.14 17.24
#